data_AF-A0A2T4WX89-F1
#
_entry.id   AF-A0A2T4WX89-F1
#
_cell.length_a   1.000
_cell.length_b   1.000
_cell.length_c   1.000
_cell.angle_alpha   90.00
_cell.angle_beta   90.00
_cell.angle_gamma   90.00
#
_symmetry.space_group_name_H-M   'P 1'
#
loop_
_entity.id
_entity.type
_entity.pdbx_description
1 polymer ?
#
loop_
_entity_poly.entity_id
_entity_poly.type
_entity_poly.pdbx_seq_one_letter_code
_entity_poly.pdbx_strand_id
1 'polypeptide(L)'
;MNTFKIVLLVILISFLISCKSVVPAINPEIQLKAQNGDAVSQLEIGRWSLSTRKSDQAIQWFEKSAKQGNVIAVFYLSEWFKDKGYTCAIDCLKQAAESGSSEAQYKLGGIYLNDLHETPKDLALAYKWLRLSEEGETSHASGRIGIFQLIKYYKISHLEISKGQKLAKEHFEKYGVSQCIYY
;
A
#
# COMPACT_ATOMS: atom_id res chain seq x y z
N MET A 1 25.18 -54.42 -26.99
CA MET A 1 25.83 -53.18 -26.52
C MET A 1 24.98 -51.90 -26.66
N ASN A 2 23.79 -51.94 -27.31
CA ASN A 2 22.95 -50.74 -27.52
C ASN A 2 21.87 -50.51 -26.44
N THR A 3 21.44 -51.55 -25.72
CA THR A 3 20.37 -51.43 -24.70
C THR A 3 20.83 -50.66 -23.47
N PHE A 4 22.08 -50.84 -23.04
CA PHE A 4 22.65 -50.13 -21.89
C PHE A 4 22.80 -48.61 -22.12
N LYS A 5 23.11 -48.19 -23.35
CA LYS A 5 23.20 -46.75 -23.71
C LYS A 5 21.82 -46.07 -23.71
N ILE A 6 20.78 -46.77 -24.17
CA ILE A 6 19.41 -46.25 -24.20
C ILE A 6 18.87 -46.11 -22.76
N VAL A 7 19.14 -47.09 -21.89
CA VAL A 7 18.73 -47.01 -20.47
C VAL A 7 19.45 -45.87 -19.74
N LEU A 8 20.75 -45.66 -19.99
CA LEU A 8 21.47 -44.52 -19.41
C LEU A 8 20.94 -43.16 -19.89
N LEU A 9 20.54 -43.05 -21.16
CA LEU A 9 20.01 -41.81 -21.74
C LEU A 9 18.64 -41.45 -21.16
N VAL A 10 17.77 -42.44 -20.92
CA VAL A 10 16.44 -42.24 -20.33
C VAL A 10 16.53 -41.85 -18.85
N ILE A 11 17.51 -42.39 -18.11
CA ILE A 11 17.76 -42.02 -16.70
C ILE A 11 18.37 -40.61 -16.59
N LEU A 12 19.16 -40.18 -17.57
CA LEU A 12 19.68 -38.80 -17.63
C LEU A 12 18.59 -37.77 -17.99
N ILE A 13 17.59 -38.15 -18.80
CA ILE A 13 16.47 -37.27 -19.16
C ILE A 13 15.47 -37.13 -18.00
N SER A 14 15.29 -38.14 -17.14
CA SER A 14 14.43 -38.05 -15.96
C SER A 14 15.03 -37.23 -14.80
N PHE A 15 16.35 -37.00 -14.80
CA PHE A 15 17.02 -36.09 -13.86
C PHE A 15 16.92 -34.61 -14.24
N LEU A 16 16.42 -34.30 -15.45
CA LEU A 16 16.10 -32.95 -15.92
C LEU A 16 14.65 -32.54 -15.64
N ILE A 17 13.92 -33.29 -14.80
CA ILE A 17 12.65 -32.81 -14.24
C ILE A 17 12.97 -31.67 -13.28
N SER A 18 13.06 -30.50 -13.91
CA SER A 18 12.94 -29.16 -13.40
C SER A 18 12.40 -29.16 -11.98
N CYS A 19 13.22 -28.68 -11.05
CA CYS A 19 12.77 -28.14 -9.78
C CYS A 19 11.86 -26.93 -10.09
N LYS A 20 10.63 -27.20 -10.54
CA LYS A 20 9.55 -26.22 -10.51
C LYS A 20 9.27 -26.08 -9.02
N SER A 21 9.75 -25.00 -8.42
CA SER A 21 9.31 -24.59 -7.09
C SER A 21 7.78 -24.60 -7.11
N VAL A 22 7.17 -25.61 -6.48
CA VAL A 22 5.72 -25.72 -6.38
C VAL A 22 5.30 -24.54 -5.53
N VAL A 23 4.76 -23.51 -6.16
CA VAL A 23 4.16 -22.39 -5.43
C VAL A 23 2.94 -22.98 -4.72
N PRO A 24 2.90 -22.99 -3.37
CA PRO A 24 1.79 -23.60 -2.64
C PRO A 24 0.48 -22.91 -3.01
N ALA A 25 -0.61 -23.68 -3.09
CA ALA A 25 -1.93 -23.12 -3.34
C ALA A 25 -2.30 -22.13 -2.22
N ILE A 26 -3.00 -21.05 -2.58
CA ILE A 26 -3.45 -20.07 -1.59
C ILE A 26 -4.49 -20.70 -0.66
N ASN A 27 -4.43 -20.37 0.63
CA ASN A 27 -5.41 -20.85 1.59
C ASN A 27 -6.81 -20.31 1.22
N PRO A 28 -7.84 -21.16 1.07
CA PRO A 28 -9.21 -20.73 0.77
C PRO A 28 -9.76 -19.69 1.75
N GLU A 29 -9.34 -19.72 3.01
CA GLU A 29 -9.74 -18.73 4.02
C GLU A 29 -9.20 -17.32 3.69
N ILE A 30 -7.94 -17.22 3.27
CA ILE A 30 -7.32 -15.96 2.82
C ILE A 30 -8.07 -15.46 1.58
N GLN A 31 -8.42 -16.35 0.67
CA GLN A 31 -9.16 -15.97 -0.53
C GLN A 31 -10.56 -15.43 -0.19
N LEU A 32 -11.26 -16.04 0.75
CA LEU A 32 -12.56 -15.56 1.23
C LEU A 32 -12.42 -14.20 1.92
N LYS A 33 -11.45 -14.04 2.82
CA LYS A 33 -11.19 -12.76 3.52
C LYS A 33 -10.85 -11.64 2.53
N ALA A 34 -10.00 -11.92 1.55
CA ALA A 34 -9.64 -10.95 0.51
C ALA A 34 -10.83 -10.54 -0.36
N GLN A 35 -11.72 -11.49 -0.70
CA GLN A 35 -12.98 -11.23 -1.41
C GLN A 35 -13.93 -10.37 -0.57
N ASN A 36 -13.96 -10.58 0.75
CA ASN A 36 -14.75 -9.80 1.70
C ASN A 36 -14.11 -8.43 2.03
N GLY A 37 -13.02 -8.05 1.38
CA GLY A 37 -12.43 -6.73 1.52
C GLY A 37 -11.22 -6.65 2.44
N ASP A 38 -10.79 -7.73 3.11
CA ASP A 38 -9.68 -7.64 4.07
C ASP A 38 -8.35 -7.22 3.40
N ALA A 39 -7.84 -6.04 3.77
CA ALA A 39 -6.67 -5.44 3.14
C ALA A 39 -5.40 -6.31 3.28
N VAL A 40 -5.24 -7.04 4.40
CA VAL A 40 -4.08 -7.92 4.64
C VAL A 40 -4.15 -9.13 3.73
N SER A 41 -5.30 -9.80 3.66
CA SER A 41 -5.52 -10.95 2.78
C SER A 41 -5.41 -10.56 1.31
N GLN A 42 -5.86 -9.36 0.92
CA GLN A 42 -5.64 -8.83 -0.43
C GLN A 42 -4.16 -8.63 -0.75
N LEU A 43 -3.36 -8.11 0.19
CA LEU A 43 -1.91 -8.01 0.04
C LEU A 43 -1.28 -9.40 -0.15
N GLU A 44 -1.70 -10.39 0.63
CA GLU A 44 -1.18 -11.77 0.56
C GLU A 44 -1.51 -12.44 -0.78
N ILE A 45 -2.74 -12.26 -1.28
CA ILE A 45 -3.14 -12.74 -2.61
C ILE A 45 -2.35 -12.03 -3.71
N GLY A 46 -2.07 -10.73 -3.55
CA GLY A 46 -1.22 -9.99 -4.47
C GLY A 46 0.20 -10.54 -4.53
N ARG A 47 0.83 -10.81 -3.36
CA ARG A 47 2.16 -11.43 -3.27
C ARG A 47 2.21 -12.82 -3.90
N TRP A 48 1.17 -13.63 -3.65
CA TRP A 48 1.03 -14.95 -4.25
C TRP A 48 0.85 -14.88 -5.78
N SER A 49 0.05 -13.93 -6.25
CA SER A 49 -0.14 -13.71 -7.70
C SER A 49 1.18 -13.29 -8.37
N LEU A 50 1.97 -12.47 -7.69
CA LEU A 50 3.30 -12.07 -8.16
C LEU A 50 4.27 -13.26 -8.23
N SER A 51 4.29 -14.12 -7.20
CA SER A 51 5.16 -15.32 -7.17
C SER A 51 4.78 -16.36 -8.23
N THR A 52 3.51 -16.37 -8.66
CA THR A 52 3.02 -17.22 -9.78
C THR A 52 3.16 -16.57 -11.15
N ARG A 53 3.87 -15.44 -11.27
CA ARG A 53 4.05 -14.65 -12.50
C ARG A 53 2.74 -14.13 -13.11
N LYS A 54 1.70 -13.96 -12.28
CA LYS A 54 0.42 -13.35 -12.66
C LYS A 54 0.41 -11.88 -12.25
N SER A 55 1.28 -11.11 -12.89
CA SER A 55 1.55 -9.73 -12.54
C SER A 55 0.31 -8.84 -12.58
N ASP A 56 -0.54 -8.97 -13.59
CA ASP A 56 -1.77 -8.17 -13.69
C ASP A 56 -2.74 -8.43 -12.54
N GLN A 57 -2.86 -9.70 -12.11
CA GLN A 57 -3.66 -10.06 -10.95
C GLN A 57 -3.04 -9.51 -9.66
N ALA A 58 -1.71 -9.57 -9.54
CA ALA A 58 -1.01 -9.02 -8.39
C ALA A 58 -1.28 -7.52 -8.22
N ILE A 59 -1.20 -6.75 -9.31
CA ILE A 59 -1.47 -5.31 -9.32
C ILE A 59 -2.90 -5.03 -8.84
N GLN A 60 -3.90 -5.73 -9.36
CA GLN A 60 -5.29 -5.52 -8.94
C GLN A 60 -5.51 -5.77 -7.44
N TRP A 61 -4.87 -6.80 -6.89
CA TRP A 61 -4.97 -7.08 -5.46
C TRP A 61 -4.20 -6.07 -4.61
N PHE A 62 -3.04 -5.62 -5.06
CA PHE A 62 -2.30 -4.55 -4.41
C PHE A 62 -3.06 -3.22 -4.46
N GLU A 63 -3.73 -2.89 -5.56
CA GLU A 63 -4.56 -1.68 -5.65
C GLU A 63 -5.71 -1.70 -4.65
N LYS A 64 -6.41 -2.82 -4.52
CA LYS A 64 -7.48 -2.98 -3.52
C LYS A 64 -6.96 -2.81 -2.10
N SER A 65 -5.81 -3.43 -1.80
CA SER A 65 -5.18 -3.33 -0.47
C SER A 65 -4.66 -1.91 -0.20
N ALA A 66 -4.03 -1.28 -1.20
CA ALA A 66 -3.50 0.08 -1.12
C ALA A 66 -4.60 1.14 -0.94
N LYS A 67 -5.77 0.96 -1.60
CA LYS A 67 -6.95 1.83 -1.42
C LYS A 67 -7.51 1.83 -0.01
N GLN A 68 -7.15 0.83 0.80
CA GLN A 68 -7.51 0.77 2.21
C GLN A 68 -6.45 1.36 3.13
N GLY A 69 -5.29 1.77 2.58
CA GLY A 69 -4.17 2.32 3.33
C GLY A 69 -2.99 1.37 3.53
N ASN A 70 -3.04 0.14 2.99
CA ASN A 70 -1.95 -0.82 3.16
C ASN A 70 -0.69 -0.37 2.43
N VAL A 71 0.29 0.10 3.20
CA VAL A 71 1.55 0.64 2.66
C VAL A 71 2.42 -0.39 1.99
N ILE A 72 2.36 -1.64 2.43
CA ILE A 72 3.14 -2.71 1.80
C ILE A 72 2.63 -2.91 0.36
N ALA A 73 1.31 -2.80 0.14
CA ALA A 73 0.73 -2.85 -1.19
C ALA A 73 1.12 -1.62 -2.03
N VAL A 74 1.14 -0.42 -1.45
CA VAL A 74 1.66 0.80 -2.09
C VAL A 74 3.12 0.64 -2.50
N PHE A 75 3.96 0.01 -1.66
CA PHE A 75 5.35 -0.29 -1.97
C PHE A 75 5.47 -1.27 -3.14
N TYR A 76 4.67 -2.34 -3.17
CA TYR A 76 4.67 -3.26 -4.31
C TYR A 76 4.24 -2.58 -5.61
N LEU A 77 3.21 -1.71 -5.57
CA LEU A 77 2.80 -0.93 -6.74
C LEU A 77 3.89 0.05 -7.18
N SER A 78 4.58 0.67 -6.22
CA SER A 78 5.68 1.60 -6.48
C SER A 78 6.85 0.94 -7.18
N GLU A 79 7.29 -0.23 -6.70
CA GLU A 79 8.34 -1.01 -7.35
C GLU A 79 7.91 -1.51 -8.73
N TRP A 80 6.64 -1.88 -8.87
CA TRP A 80 6.08 -2.34 -10.15
C TRP A 80 6.01 -1.23 -11.20
N PHE A 81 5.67 -0.02 -10.79
CA PHE A 81 5.54 1.17 -11.64
C PHE A 81 6.76 2.08 -11.59
N LYS A 82 7.94 1.56 -11.22
CA LYS A 82 9.17 2.34 -11.07
C LYS A 82 9.48 3.21 -12.30
N ASP A 83 9.27 2.68 -13.51
CA ASP A 83 9.49 3.39 -14.77
C ASP A 83 8.37 4.39 -15.14
N LYS A 84 7.19 4.26 -14.51
CA LYS A 84 6.07 5.21 -14.63
C LYS A 84 6.04 6.24 -13.49
N GLY A 85 7.04 6.20 -12.62
CA GLY A 85 7.14 7.01 -11.42
C GLY A 85 6.26 6.51 -10.29
N TYR A 86 6.64 6.87 -9.06
CA TYR A 86 5.88 6.57 -7.83
C TYR A 86 4.47 7.20 -7.79
N THR A 87 4.09 7.95 -8.83
CA THR A 87 2.85 8.73 -8.96
C THR A 87 1.59 7.87 -8.76
N CYS A 88 1.49 6.70 -9.41
CA CYS A 88 0.31 5.84 -9.28
C CYS A 88 0.07 5.35 -7.85
N ALA A 89 1.14 5.03 -7.11
CA ALA A 89 1.03 4.51 -5.75
C ALA A 89 0.62 5.61 -4.75
N ILE A 90 1.17 6.82 -4.93
CA ILE A 90 0.77 7.99 -4.15
C ILE A 90 -0.66 8.40 -4.48
N ASP A 91 -1.10 8.29 -5.73
CA ASP A 91 -2.47 8.61 -6.12
C ASP A 91 -3.48 7.61 -5.54
N CYS A 92 -3.14 6.32 -5.45
CA CYS A 92 -3.94 5.35 -4.69
C CYS A 92 -4.02 5.72 -3.20
N LEU A 93 -2.91 6.15 -2.59
CA LEU A 93 -2.89 6.58 -1.19
C LEU A 93 -3.68 7.87 -0.96
N LYS A 94 -3.63 8.82 -1.90
CA LYS A 94 -4.46 10.04 -1.88
C LYS A 94 -5.94 9.69 -1.95
N GLN A 95 -6.34 8.81 -2.88
CA GLN A 95 -7.72 8.35 -2.97
C GLN A 95 -8.19 7.67 -1.67
N ALA A 96 -7.36 6.81 -1.08
CA ALA A 96 -7.65 6.18 0.20
C ALA A 96 -7.81 7.20 1.34
N ALA A 97 -6.91 8.20 1.39
CA ALA A 97 -6.94 9.25 2.39
C ALA A 97 -8.16 10.18 2.23
N GLU A 98 -8.57 10.45 0.98
CA GLU A 98 -9.77 11.21 0.65
C GLU A 98 -11.07 10.45 0.96
N SER A 99 -11.06 9.13 0.84
CA SER A 99 -12.15 8.26 1.29
C SER A 99 -12.18 8.05 2.81
N GLY A 100 -11.30 8.72 3.56
CA GLY A 100 -11.35 8.72 5.02
C GLY A 100 -10.55 7.61 5.72
N SER A 101 -9.68 6.87 5.01
CA SER A 101 -8.78 5.91 5.66
C SER A 101 -7.77 6.64 6.55
N SER A 102 -7.89 6.49 7.86
CA SER A 102 -6.98 7.11 8.85
C SER A 102 -5.53 6.65 8.67
N GLU A 103 -5.32 5.38 8.30
CA GLU A 103 -4.00 4.85 7.97
C GLU A 103 -3.44 5.57 6.73
N ALA A 104 -4.23 5.69 5.65
CA ALA A 104 -3.77 6.38 4.45
C ALA A 104 -3.44 7.85 4.71
N GLN A 105 -4.28 8.54 5.50
CA GLN A 105 -4.05 9.92 5.92
C GLN A 105 -2.75 10.05 6.74
N TYR A 106 -2.51 9.18 7.71
CA TYR A 106 -1.26 9.19 8.49
C TYR A 106 -0.03 9.02 7.59
N LYS A 107 -0.10 8.08 6.64
CA LYS A 107 1.01 7.77 5.73
C LYS A 107 1.26 8.87 4.72
N LEU A 108 0.20 9.46 4.17
CA LEU A 108 0.31 10.60 3.26
C LEU A 108 0.92 11.81 3.99
N GLY A 109 0.57 12.00 5.27
CA GLY A 109 1.25 12.95 6.15
C GLY A 109 2.77 12.70 6.23
N GLY A 110 3.18 11.45 6.43
CA GLY A 110 4.59 11.03 6.46
C GLY A 110 5.34 11.24 5.13
N ILE A 111 4.67 11.11 3.98
CA ILE A 111 5.28 11.37 2.65
C ILE A 111 5.63 12.86 2.53
N TYR A 112 4.67 13.75 2.83
CA TYR A 112 4.89 15.20 2.79
C TYR A 112 5.90 15.70 3.85
N LEU A 113 6.24 14.91 4.88
CA LEU A 113 7.30 15.24 5.84
C LEU A 113 8.71 15.00 5.32
N ASN A 114 8.89 13.89 4.61
CA ASN A 114 10.21 13.30 4.36
C ASN A 114 10.67 13.45 2.90
N ASP A 115 9.96 14.22 2.08
CA ASP A 115 10.25 14.39 0.64
C ASP A 115 10.39 13.04 -0.09
N LEU A 116 9.51 12.11 0.27
CA LEU A 116 9.58 10.76 -0.27
C LEU A 116 8.95 10.71 -1.66
N HIS A 117 9.53 9.88 -2.53
CA HIS A 117 8.93 9.52 -3.82
C HIS A 117 8.63 10.74 -4.72
N GLU A 118 9.57 11.69 -4.80
CA GLU A 118 9.47 12.90 -5.63
C GLU A 118 8.30 13.81 -5.25
N THR A 119 7.73 13.64 -4.06
CA THR A 119 6.69 14.51 -3.53
C THR A 119 7.32 15.59 -2.67
N PRO A 120 7.37 16.85 -3.14
CA PRO A 120 8.01 17.92 -2.41
C PRO A 120 7.48 18.03 -0.98
N LYS A 121 8.41 18.21 -0.05
CA LYS A 121 8.07 18.46 1.34
C LYS A 121 7.10 19.64 1.48
N ASP A 122 5.96 19.42 2.13
CA ASP A 122 4.98 20.45 2.47
C ASP A 122 4.46 20.20 3.89
N LEU A 123 4.95 21.01 4.84
CA LEU A 123 4.62 20.84 6.25
C LEU A 123 3.14 21.12 6.56
N ALA A 124 2.48 21.98 5.78
CA ALA A 124 1.06 22.28 5.95
C ALA A 124 0.19 21.12 5.47
N LEU A 125 0.54 20.48 4.34
CA LEU A 125 -0.13 19.25 3.89
C LEU A 125 0.17 18.08 4.82
N ALA A 126 1.40 17.95 5.31
CA ALA A 126 1.74 16.96 6.32
C ALA A 126 0.87 17.13 7.57
N TYR A 127 0.78 18.35 8.11
CA TYR A 127 -0.08 18.66 9.25
C TYR A 127 -1.54 18.34 8.97
N LYS A 128 -2.07 18.75 7.81
CA LYS A 128 -3.45 18.46 7.39
C LYS A 128 -3.75 16.97 7.49
N TRP A 129 -2.96 16.13 6.81
CA TRP A 129 -3.23 14.71 6.73
C TRP A 129 -3.01 13.99 8.07
N LEU A 130 -2.01 14.38 8.85
CA LEU A 130 -1.81 13.86 10.20
C LEU A 130 -2.98 14.23 11.12
N ARG A 131 -3.51 15.45 11.00
CA ARG A 131 -4.67 15.88 11.79
C ARG A 131 -5.93 15.09 11.42
N LEU A 132 -6.20 14.92 10.13
CA LEU A 132 -7.32 14.10 9.65
C LEU A 132 -7.23 12.65 10.17
N SER A 133 -6.02 12.08 10.22
CA SER A 133 -5.81 10.70 10.70
C SER A 133 -6.16 10.49 12.17
N GLU A 134 -6.23 11.55 12.97
CA GLU A 134 -6.66 11.49 14.37
C GLU A 134 -8.18 11.46 14.54
N GLU A 135 -8.92 11.96 13.55
CA GLU A 135 -10.36 12.23 13.64
C GLU A 135 -11.22 11.17 12.91
N GLY A 136 -10.58 10.23 12.20
CA GLY A 136 -11.26 9.10 11.57
C GLY A 136 -11.77 8.05 12.58
N GLU A 137 -12.67 7.16 12.12
CA GLU A 137 -13.33 6.12 12.94
C GLU A 137 -12.34 5.18 13.63
N THR A 138 -11.25 4.84 12.95
CA THR A 138 -10.07 4.15 13.53
C THR A 138 -8.98 5.17 13.82
N SER A 139 -9.25 6.09 14.76
CA SER A 139 -8.32 7.14 15.17
C SER A 139 -6.90 6.60 15.36
N HIS A 140 -5.98 7.01 14.50
CA HIS A 140 -4.60 6.57 14.59
C HIS A 140 -3.88 7.50 15.57
N ALA A 141 -3.59 7.01 16.78
CA ALA A 141 -2.79 7.74 17.77
C ALA A 141 -1.42 8.20 17.21
N SER A 142 -0.95 7.54 16.15
CA SER A 142 0.24 7.91 15.39
C SER A 142 0.17 9.30 14.74
N GLY A 143 -1.03 9.82 14.41
CA GLY A 143 -1.21 11.18 13.90
C GLY A 143 -0.67 12.23 14.86
N ARG A 144 -0.97 12.07 16.16
CA ARG A 144 -0.45 12.95 17.23
C ARG A 144 1.06 12.90 17.35
N ILE A 145 1.65 11.71 17.21
CA ILE A 145 3.11 11.54 17.21
C ILE A 145 3.71 12.26 16.00
N GLY A 146 3.09 12.17 14.83
CA GLY A 146 3.50 12.92 13.64
C GLY A 146 3.44 14.43 13.84
N ILE A 147 2.35 14.96 14.43
CA ILE A 147 2.25 16.38 14.77
C ILE A 147 3.30 16.79 15.81
N PHE A 148 3.57 15.95 16.81
CA PHE A 148 4.65 16.21 17.76
C PHE A 148 6.01 16.28 17.07
N GLN A 149 6.31 15.38 16.13
CA GLN A 149 7.54 15.41 15.35
C GLN A 149 7.64 16.67 14.47
N LEU A 150 6.53 17.10 13.88
CA LEU A 150 6.43 18.35 13.11
C LEU A 150 6.88 19.56 13.94
N ILE A 151 6.38 19.66 15.17
CA ILE A 151 6.71 20.75 16.09
C ILE A 151 8.15 20.64 16.58
N LYS A 152 8.54 19.46 17.05
CA LYS A 152 9.83 19.26 17.75
C LYS A 152 11.04 19.24 16.82
N TYR A 153 10.94 18.54 15.69
CA TYR A 153 12.10 18.25 14.83
C TYR A 153 12.06 19.05 13.52
N TYR A 154 10.87 19.22 12.93
CA TYR A 154 10.72 19.94 11.67
C TYR A 154 10.47 21.43 11.83
N LYS A 155 10.26 21.90 13.07
CA LYS A 155 10.04 23.32 13.43
C LYS A 155 8.98 23.99 12.56
N ILE A 156 7.85 23.29 12.36
CA ILE A 156 6.71 23.84 11.62
C ILE A 156 6.31 25.21 12.19
N SER A 157 6.08 26.17 11.31
CA SER A 157 5.68 27.52 11.70
C SER A 157 4.20 27.59 12.10
N HIS A 158 3.84 28.61 12.89
CA HIS A 158 2.43 28.89 13.18
C HIS A 158 1.60 29.12 11.91
N LEU A 159 2.19 29.72 10.87
CA LEU A 159 1.52 29.95 9.59
C LEU A 159 1.19 28.63 8.87
N GLU A 160 2.14 27.68 8.84
CA GLU A 160 1.94 26.36 8.24
C GLU A 160 0.92 25.53 9.02
N ILE A 161 0.94 25.62 10.36
CA ILE A 161 -0.09 25.01 11.21
C ILE A 161 -1.47 25.58 10.86
N SER A 162 -1.62 26.91 10.82
CA SER A 162 -2.91 27.55 10.48
C SER A 162 -3.39 27.17 9.08
N LYS A 163 -2.48 27.09 8.11
CA LYS A 163 -2.78 26.61 6.75
C LYS A 163 -3.24 25.14 6.77
N GLY A 164 -2.53 24.25 7.47
CA GLY A 164 -2.86 22.84 7.59
C GLY A 164 -4.22 22.60 8.28
N GLN A 165 -4.51 23.35 9.35
CA GLN A 165 -5.80 23.32 10.04
C GLN A 165 -6.95 23.76 9.12
N LYS A 166 -6.75 24.85 8.37
CA LYS A 166 -7.74 25.32 7.38
C LYS A 166 -8.00 24.25 6.32
N LEU A 167 -6.96 23.66 5.75
CA LEU A 167 -7.09 22.61 4.75
C LEU A 167 -7.78 21.34 5.31
N ALA A 168 -7.57 21.00 6.58
CA ALA A 168 -8.24 19.86 7.20
C ALA A 168 -9.73 20.17 7.38
N LYS A 169 -10.08 21.38 7.81
CA LYS A 169 -11.47 21.83 7.93
C LYS A 169 -12.19 21.81 6.58
N GLU A 170 -11.58 22.37 5.53
CA GLU A 170 -12.14 22.35 4.17
C GLU A 170 -12.34 20.93 3.65
N HIS A 171 -11.45 20.00 4.03
CA HIS A 171 -11.60 18.59 3.68
C HIS A 171 -12.83 17.97 4.36
N PHE A 172 -13.02 18.22 5.66
CA PHE A 172 -14.24 17.78 6.36
C PHE A 172 -15.51 18.38 5.78
N GLU A 173 -15.50 19.66 5.41
CA GLU A 173 -16.66 20.31 4.79
C GLU A 173 -17.00 19.69 3.43
N LYS A 174 -15.99 19.26 2.67
CA LYS A 174 -16.17 18.67 1.34
C LYS A 174 -16.58 17.19 1.36
N TYR A 175 -16.02 16.40 2.28
CA TYR A 175 -16.16 14.94 2.27
C TYR A 175 -16.89 14.36 3.49
N GLY A 176 -17.19 15.17 4.51
CA GLY A 176 -17.79 14.73 5.78
C GLY A 176 -16.79 14.03 6.72
N VAL A 177 -17.30 13.48 7.82
CA VAL A 177 -16.56 12.49 8.64
C VAL A 177 -16.43 11.22 7.81
N SER A 178 -15.25 10.56 7.82
CA SER A 178 -14.92 9.36 7.02
C SER A 178 -16.14 8.51 6.68
N GLN A 179 -16.74 8.73 5.50
CA GLN A 179 -17.87 7.92 5.05
C GLN A 179 -17.30 6.61 4.54
N CYS A 180 -17.41 5.57 5.37
CA CYS A 180 -17.26 4.19 4.94
C CYS A 180 -18.12 3.93 3.70
N ILE A 181 -17.50 3.81 2.52
CA ILE A 181 -18.15 3.22 1.34
C ILE A 181 -18.04 1.70 1.50
N TYR A 182 -18.93 1.12 2.31
CA TYR A 182 -19.29 -0.29 2.18
C TYR A 182 -20.61 -0.36 1.39
N TYR A 183 -20.55 -0.92 0.18
CA TYR A 183 -21.70 -1.53 -0.48
C TYR A 183 -21.77 -3.00 -0.09
#